data_AF-A0A9W4I8N1-F1
#
_entry.id   AF-A0A9W4I8N1-F1
#
_cell.length_a   1.000
_cell.length_b   1.000
_cell.length_c   1.000
_cell.angle_alpha   90.00
_cell.angle_beta   90.00
_cell.angle_gamma   90.00
#
_symmetry.space_group_name_H-M   'P 1'
#
loop_
_entity.id
_entity.type
_entity.pdbx_description
1 polymer ?
#
loop_
_entity_poly.entity_id
_entity_poly.type
_entity_poly.pdbx_seq_one_letter_code
_entity_poly.pdbx_strand_id
1 'polypeptide(L)'
;MSRPSIGFVGLGAMGFGMATHLVKEGYSVHGFDVFPASVERFAAAGGIPTSSLEESAREKDFYVCMVASAPQVQSVLFGEGGIVAALPSNATLLLCSTVPATYAQSVAAELVTLGRSDIKFIDAPVSGGALRAAAGTLSIMAGASDEALEKGRFLLQEMSDANKLYLVPGGIGAGSNMKMVHQVLAGIHILGASEAMGFAARLGLGAVATAEAIKGSEAWSWMHENRLQRMLDEDWNPGASALTIILKDVGIITTSARQSQFPTPLSSTAEQVYLSALLQGYGAMDDSSMVRQYFGEPIMKVSAQSEKDLQLVLDLMEITNLVAAAEAIAFARYLKVDLKQFFTLVSDAAGASRQFMTKGLEMIEGQIGGSETLDAATARLEKAVQKGRDLHCPLNLGNSALSVLYLAKKSGLGAEGSASVVKTFGN
;
A
#
# COMPACT_ATOMS: atom_id res chain seq x y z
N MET A 1 -23.90 -2.65 -28.35
CA MET A 1 -24.82 -2.46 -27.20
C MET A 1 -24.43 -1.17 -26.51
N SER A 2 -25.38 -0.42 -25.95
CA SER A 2 -25.06 0.76 -25.13
C SER A 2 -24.32 0.32 -23.88
N ARG A 3 -23.33 1.10 -23.43
CA ARG A 3 -22.64 0.86 -22.16
C ARG A 3 -23.63 0.99 -20.99
N PRO A 4 -23.55 0.15 -19.94
CA PRO A 4 -24.44 0.25 -18.79
C PRO A 4 -24.22 1.58 -18.04
N SER A 5 -25.25 2.04 -17.34
CA SER A 5 -25.09 3.14 -16.38
C SER A 5 -24.42 2.63 -15.11
N ILE A 6 -23.53 3.44 -14.53
CA ILE A 6 -22.72 3.08 -13.37
C ILE A 6 -23.06 4.03 -12.22
N GLY A 7 -23.32 3.47 -11.04
CA GLY A 7 -23.33 4.23 -9.78
C GLY A 7 -21.93 4.29 -9.18
N PHE A 8 -21.57 5.43 -8.58
CA PHE A 8 -20.25 5.65 -8.01
C PHE A 8 -20.34 6.44 -6.71
N VAL A 9 -19.58 6.02 -5.70
CA VAL A 9 -19.41 6.79 -4.46
C VAL A 9 -17.94 6.93 -4.08
N GLY A 10 -17.60 8.13 -3.61
CA GLY A 10 -16.26 8.51 -3.21
C GLY A 10 -15.52 9.14 -4.38
N LEU A 11 -15.59 10.46 -4.47
CA LEU A 11 -14.97 11.29 -5.50
C LEU A 11 -13.72 12.02 -4.96
N GLY A 12 -13.04 11.39 -4.00
CA GLY A 12 -11.69 11.77 -3.59
C GLY A 12 -10.64 11.49 -4.69
N ALA A 13 -9.35 11.70 -4.40
CA ALA A 13 -8.29 11.65 -5.43
C ALA A 13 -8.32 10.41 -6.33
N MET A 14 -8.45 9.21 -5.75
CA MET A 14 -8.54 7.95 -6.50
C MET A 14 -9.88 7.79 -7.22
N GLY A 15 -10.99 7.91 -6.49
CA GLY A 15 -12.32 7.65 -7.03
C GLY A 15 -12.73 8.67 -8.10
N PHE A 16 -12.31 9.92 -7.99
CA PHE A 16 -12.44 10.92 -9.06
C PHE A 16 -11.73 10.48 -10.34
N GLY A 17 -10.49 10.00 -10.24
CA GLY A 17 -9.76 9.47 -11.37
C GLY A 17 -10.49 8.30 -12.04
N MET A 18 -10.95 7.33 -11.24
CA MET A 18 -11.70 6.17 -11.72
C MET A 18 -13.02 6.57 -12.39
N ALA A 19 -13.82 7.41 -11.75
CA ALA A 19 -15.12 7.83 -12.26
C ALA A 19 -14.99 8.64 -13.56
N THR A 20 -14.03 9.57 -13.62
CA THR A 20 -13.80 10.38 -14.83
C THR A 20 -13.16 9.58 -15.97
N HIS A 21 -12.37 8.56 -15.67
CA HIS A 21 -11.93 7.59 -16.68
C HIS A 21 -13.13 6.90 -17.33
N LEU A 22 -14.06 6.36 -16.54
CA LEU A 22 -15.27 5.71 -17.05
C LEU A 22 -16.15 6.67 -17.87
N VAL A 23 -16.27 7.94 -17.47
CA VAL A 23 -16.96 8.97 -18.27
C VAL A 23 -16.30 9.16 -19.64
N LYS A 24 -14.96 9.24 -19.71
CA LYS A 24 -14.21 9.37 -20.98
C LYS A 24 -14.39 8.15 -21.86
N GLU A 25 -14.46 6.97 -21.26
CA GLU A 25 -14.81 5.73 -21.95
C GLU A 25 -16.30 5.67 -22.33
N GLY A 26 -17.09 6.73 -22.12
CA GLY A 26 -18.46 6.84 -22.61
C GLY A 26 -19.49 6.06 -21.79
N TYR A 27 -19.19 5.76 -20.53
CA TYR A 27 -20.19 5.28 -19.57
C TYR A 27 -21.00 6.45 -19.01
N SER A 28 -22.29 6.21 -18.73
CA SER A 28 -23.12 7.14 -17.96
C SER A 28 -22.86 6.93 -16.47
N VAL A 29 -22.02 7.76 -15.85
CA VAL A 29 -21.57 7.59 -14.46
C VAL A 29 -22.31 8.57 -13.54
N HIS A 30 -23.08 8.04 -12.60
CA HIS A 30 -23.81 8.77 -11.56
C HIS A 30 -23.02 8.74 -10.26
N GLY A 31 -22.55 9.90 -9.80
CA GLY A 31 -21.56 9.99 -8.73
C GLY A 31 -22.03 10.80 -7.53
N PHE A 32 -21.78 10.27 -6.33
CA PHE A 32 -21.97 10.95 -5.05
C PHE A 32 -20.67 11.06 -4.26
N ASP A 33 -20.51 12.16 -3.53
CA ASP A 33 -19.52 12.31 -2.47
C ASP A 33 -20.09 13.21 -1.37
N VAL A 34 -19.65 12.99 -0.13
CA VAL A 34 -20.07 13.80 1.03
C VAL A 34 -19.52 15.23 0.99
N PHE A 35 -18.47 15.48 0.20
CA PHE A 35 -17.90 16.80 -0.06
C PHE A 35 -18.49 17.41 -1.33
N PRO A 36 -19.30 18.49 -1.23
CA PRO A 36 -19.96 19.10 -2.40
C PRO A 36 -18.98 19.53 -3.51
N ALA A 37 -17.81 20.06 -3.15
CA ALA A 37 -16.78 20.46 -4.10
C ALA A 37 -16.30 19.29 -4.98
N SER A 38 -16.27 18.07 -4.45
CA SER A 38 -15.90 16.88 -5.22
C SER A 38 -16.97 16.53 -6.26
N VAL A 39 -18.25 16.70 -5.90
CA VAL A 39 -19.41 16.47 -6.79
C VAL A 39 -19.45 17.53 -7.90
N GLU A 40 -19.26 18.80 -7.58
CA GLU A 40 -19.18 19.89 -8.56
C GLU A 40 -18.05 19.67 -9.56
N ARG A 41 -16.86 19.30 -9.07
CA ARG A 41 -15.72 18.96 -9.91
C ARG A 41 -16.01 17.77 -10.83
N PHE A 42 -16.76 16.79 -10.35
CA PHE A 42 -17.13 15.60 -11.14
C PHE A 42 -18.13 15.95 -12.24
N ALA A 43 -19.13 16.78 -11.93
CA ALA A 43 -20.07 17.31 -12.92
C ALA A 43 -19.34 18.09 -14.03
N ALA A 44 -18.39 18.95 -13.66
CA ALA A 44 -17.55 19.68 -14.61
C ALA A 44 -16.69 18.77 -15.51
N ALA A 45 -16.39 17.55 -15.05
CA ALA A 45 -15.67 16.53 -15.82
C ALA A 45 -16.58 15.64 -16.68
N GLY A 46 -17.87 15.96 -16.80
CA GLY A 46 -18.84 15.23 -17.62
C GLY A 46 -19.57 14.09 -16.88
N GLY A 47 -19.34 13.95 -15.58
CA GLY A 47 -20.09 13.04 -14.73
C GLY A 47 -21.50 13.54 -14.44
N ILE A 48 -22.38 12.63 -14.00
CA ILE A 48 -23.75 12.98 -13.58
C ILE A 48 -23.76 13.07 -12.05
N PRO A 49 -23.80 14.28 -11.46
CA PRO A 49 -23.84 14.42 -10.00
C PRO A 49 -25.17 13.90 -9.45
N THR A 50 -25.15 13.28 -8.28
CA THR A 50 -26.35 12.94 -7.51
C THR A 50 -26.34 13.63 -6.15
N SER A 51 -27.52 13.79 -5.55
CA SER A 51 -27.72 14.49 -4.29
C SER A 51 -27.67 13.57 -3.06
N SER A 52 -27.70 12.26 -3.26
CA SER A 52 -27.64 11.25 -2.19
C SER A 52 -27.03 9.92 -2.66
N LEU A 53 -26.69 9.07 -1.70
CA LEU A 53 -26.30 7.67 -1.93
C LEU A 53 -27.42 6.86 -2.58
N GLU A 54 -28.66 7.08 -2.18
CA GLU A 54 -29.81 6.40 -2.76
C GLU A 54 -29.96 6.72 -4.24
N GLU A 55 -29.83 8.00 -4.61
CA GLU A 55 -29.92 8.45 -5.99
C GLU A 55 -28.77 7.94 -6.87
N SER A 56 -27.54 7.84 -6.34
CA SER A 56 -26.43 7.26 -7.11
C SER A 56 -26.62 5.77 -7.36
N ALA A 57 -27.37 5.05 -6.51
CA ALA A 57 -27.50 3.59 -6.57
C ALA A 57 -28.75 3.10 -7.30
N ARG A 58 -29.85 3.87 -7.25
CA ARG A 58 -31.13 3.51 -7.84
C ARG A 58 -30.98 3.24 -9.34
N GLU A 59 -31.54 2.13 -9.80
CA GLU A 59 -31.53 1.69 -11.21
C GLU A 59 -30.11 1.52 -11.80
N LYS A 60 -29.07 1.32 -10.97
CA LYS A 60 -27.70 1.04 -11.43
C LYS A 60 -27.36 -0.42 -11.22
N ASP A 61 -27.21 -1.15 -12.32
CA ASP A 61 -26.80 -2.56 -12.31
C ASP A 61 -25.35 -2.77 -11.84
N PHE A 62 -24.53 -1.72 -11.91
CA PHE A 62 -23.13 -1.73 -11.49
C PHE A 62 -22.86 -0.54 -10.58
N TYR A 63 -22.22 -0.80 -9.44
CA TYR A 63 -21.92 0.21 -8.44
C TYR A 63 -20.48 0.09 -7.94
N VAL A 64 -19.74 1.19 -7.96
CA VAL A 64 -18.35 1.26 -7.48
C VAL A 64 -18.27 2.05 -6.18
N CYS A 65 -17.71 1.43 -5.14
CA CYS A 65 -17.46 2.06 -3.85
C CYS A 65 -15.96 2.31 -3.64
N MET A 66 -15.55 3.58 -3.67
CA MET A 66 -14.16 4.02 -3.54
C MET A 66 -14.00 5.10 -2.47
N VAL A 67 -14.16 4.69 -1.20
CA VAL A 67 -13.96 5.54 -0.02
C VAL A 67 -12.68 5.14 0.75
N ALA A 68 -12.30 5.90 1.78
CA ALA A 68 -10.98 5.77 2.38
C ALA A 68 -10.86 4.59 3.37
N SER A 69 -11.94 4.22 4.06
CA SER A 69 -11.88 3.31 5.22
C SER A 69 -13.11 2.42 5.38
N ALA A 70 -12.95 1.29 6.07
CA ALA A 70 -14.04 0.36 6.37
C ALA A 70 -15.26 1.00 7.08
N PRO A 71 -15.09 1.89 8.08
CA PRO A 71 -16.24 2.60 8.66
C PRO A 71 -17.02 3.46 7.64
N GLN A 72 -16.33 4.09 6.69
CA GLN A 72 -17.00 4.83 5.62
C GLN A 72 -17.73 3.88 4.66
N VAL A 73 -17.14 2.73 4.33
CA VAL A 73 -17.82 1.69 3.55
C VAL A 73 -19.08 1.24 4.28
N GLN A 74 -19.02 0.98 5.59
CA GLN A 74 -20.18 0.56 6.38
C GLN A 74 -21.31 1.59 6.31
N SER A 75 -20.97 2.86 6.49
CA SER A 75 -21.95 3.96 6.39
C SER A 75 -22.55 4.07 4.99
N VAL A 76 -21.74 3.90 3.94
CA VAL A 76 -22.19 3.96 2.54
C VAL A 76 -23.11 2.80 2.19
N LEU A 77 -22.78 1.59 2.64
CA LEU A 77 -23.53 0.39 2.30
C LEU A 77 -24.82 0.26 3.11
N PHE A 78 -24.73 0.44 4.43
CA PHE A 78 -25.75 0.04 5.40
C PHE A 78 -26.22 1.16 6.33
N GLY A 79 -25.65 2.36 6.21
CA GLY A 79 -26.10 3.53 6.97
C GLY A 79 -27.46 4.06 6.53
N GLU A 80 -27.87 5.19 7.10
CA GLU A 80 -29.08 5.88 6.66
C GLU A 80 -28.97 6.29 5.18
N GLY A 81 -29.95 5.87 4.36
CA GLY A 81 -29.89 6.06 2.91
C GLY A 81 -28.82 5.22 2.20
N GLY A 82 -28.30 4.17 2.86
CA GLY A 82 -27.25 3.30 2.33
C GLY A 82 -27.63 2.62 1.02
N ILE A 83 -26.61 2.43 0.16
CA ILE A 83 -26.83 2.00 -1.23
C ILE A 83 -27.45 0.60 -1.34
N VAL A 84 -27.26 -0.27 -0.34
CA VAL A 84 -27.75 -1.66 -0.38
C VAL A 84 -29.28 -1.72 -0.44
N ALA A 85 -30.00 -0.76 0.15
CA ALA A 85 -31.45 -0.69 0.05
C ALA A 85 -31.94 -0.19 -1.31
N ALA A 86 -31.10 0.58 -2.02
CA ALA A 86 -31.45 1.28 -3.26
C ALA A 86 -31.04 0.51 -4.53
N LEU A 87 -30.02 -0.35 -4.43
CA LEU A 87 -29.52 -1.13 -5.56
C LEU A 87 -30.60 -2.07 -6.13
N PRO A 88 -30.75 -2.15 -7.46
CA PRO A 88 -31.71 -3.05 -8.09
C PRO A 88 -31.38 -4.53 -7.82
N SER A 89 -32.33 -5.41 -8.12
CA SER A 89 -32.13 -6.85 -7.99
C SER A 89 -30.97 -7.33 -8.88
N ASN A 90 -30.12 -8.20 -8.33
CA ASN A 90 -28.93 -8.74 -8.98
C ASN A 90 -27.85 -7.70 -9.33
N ALA A 91 -27.85 -6.50 -8.75
CA ALA A 91 -26.79 -5.51 -8.99
C ALA A 91 -25.39 -6.06 -8.65
N THR A 92 -24.36 -5.55 -9.33
CA THR A 92 -22.95 -5.85 -9.05
C THR A 92 -22.35 -4.71 -8.24
N LEU A 93 -21.86 -5.01 -7.04
CA LEU A 93 -21.22 -4.04 -6.14
C LEU A 93 -19.72 -4.32 -6.07
N LEU A 94 -18.91 -3.36 -6.52
CA LEU A 94 -17.45 -3.41 -6.50
C LEU A 94 -16.95 -2.59 -5.31
N LEU A 95 -16.37 -3.25 -4.32
CA LEU A 95 -15.66 -2.58 -3.23
C LEU A 95 -14.20 -2.38 -3.62
N CYS A 96 -13.83 -1.15 -3.99
CA CYS A 96 -12.48 -0.81 -4.43
C CYS A 96 -11.59 -0.21 -3.33
N SER A 97 -12.15 -0.06 -2.13
CA SER A 97 -11.46 0.50 -0.97
C SER A 97 -10.49 -0.51 -0.37
N THR A 98 -9.36 -0.05 0.18
CA THR A 98 -8.48 -0.93 0.97
C THR A 98 -9.05 -1.09 2.38
N VAL A 99 -9.51 -2.30 2.69
CA VAL A 99 -10.15 -2.71 3.94
C VAL A 99 -9.57 -4.04 4.44
N PRO A 100 -9.77 -4.42 5.72
CA PRO A 100 -9.45 -5.77 6.19
C PRO A 100 -10.28 -6.83 5.45
N ALA A 101 -9.69 -8.00 5.19
CA ALA A 101 -10.41 -9.12 4.57
C ALA A 101 -11.60 -9.60 5.42
N THR A 102 -11.45 -9.59 6.75
CA THR A 102 -12.52 -9.89 7.71
C THR A 102 -13.70 -8.93 7.58
N TYR A 103 -13.44 -7.67 7.27
CA TYR A 103 -14.49 -6.69 7.01
C TYR A 103 -15.22 -6.97 5.69
N ALA A 104 -14.50 -7.22 4.59
CA ALA A 104 -15.13 -7.58 3.32
C ALA A 104 -16.02 -8.84 3.46
N GLN A 105 -15.57 -9.83 4.23
CA GLN A 105 -16.37 -11.03 4.56
C GLN A 105 -17.61 -10.68 5.39
N SER A 106 -17.51 -9.74 6.35
CA SER A 106 -18.65 -9.29 7.13
C SER A 106 -19.72 -8.59 6.28
N VAL A 107 -19.31 -7.80 5.28
CA VAL A 107 -20.23 -7.17 4.31
C VAL A 107 -21.03 -8.24 3.57
N ALA A 108 -20.37 -9.30 3.11
CA ALA A 108 -21.04 -10.41 2.44
C ALA A 108 -22.07 -11.12 3.33
N ALA A 109 -21.73 -11.35 4.60
CA ALA A 109 -22.64 -11.95 5.58
C ALA A 109 -23.85 -11.04 5.90
N GLU A 110 -23.63 -9.72 5.97
CA GLU A 110 -24.68 -8.74 6.20
C GLU A 110 -25.65 -8.65 5.01
N LEU A 111 -25.14 -8.71 3.77
CA LEU A 111 -25.97 -8.81 2.57
C LEU A 111 -26.90 -10.03 2.61
N VAL A 112 -26.40 -11.19 3.04
CA VAL A 112 -27.24 -12.40 3.22
C VAL A 112 -28.31 -12.18 4.29
N THR A 113 -27.94 -11.58 5.42
CA THR A 113 -28.85 -11.32 6.55
C THR A 113 -30.00 -10.39 6.16
N LEU A 114 -29.73 -9.42 5.28
CA LEU A 114 -30.73 -8.49 4.74
C LEU A 114 -31.56 -9.06 3.58
N GLY A 115 -31.38 -10.34 3.22
CA GLY A 115 -32.06 -10.95 2.07
C GLY A 115 -31.56 -10.43 0.72
N ARG A 116 -30.37 -9.82 0.68
CA ARG A 116 -29.71 -9.26 -0.51
C ARG A 116 -28.60 -10.17 -1.06
N SER A 117 -28.78 -11.49 -0.92
CA SER A 117 -27.88 -12.49 -1.53
C SER A 117 -27.87 -12.45 -3.07
N ASP A 118 -28.80 -11.71 -3.67
CA ASP A 118 -28.83 -11.43 -5.10
C ASP A 118 -27.69 -10.49 -5.56
N ILE A 119 -27.20 -9.60 -4.68
CA ILE A 119 -26.13 -8.66 -5.01
C ILE A 119 -24.83 -9.42 -5.29
N LYS A 120 -24.25 -9.19 -6.47
CA LYS A 120 -22.96 -9.73 -6.88
C LYS A 120 -21.85 -8.86 -6.30
N PHE A 121 -21.46 -9.19 -5.06
CA PHE A 121 -20.42 -8.45 -4.34
C PHE A 121 -19.02 -8.90 -4.75
N ILE A 122 -18.16 -7.93 -5.07
CA ILE A 122 -16.77 -8.14 -5.48
C ILE A 122 -15.85 -7.30 -4.58
N ASP A 123 -15.00 -7.97 -3.79
CA ASP A 123 -13.90 -7.35 -3.04
C ASP A 123 -12.74 -7.11 -4.01
N ALA A 124 -12.53 -5.85 -4.43
CA ALA A 124 -11.61 -5.49 -5.50
C ALA A 124 -10.75 -4.25 -5.17
N PRO A 125 -9.97 -4.26 -4.08
CA PRO A 125 -9.06 -3.17 -3.76
C PRO A 125 -8.10 -2.87 -4.89
N VAL A 126 -7.65 -1.61 -4.96
CA VAL A 126 -6.86 -1.09 -6.07
C VAL A 126 -5.50 -0.54 -5.65
N SER A 127 -4.59 -0.42 -6.62
CA SER A 127 -3.26 0.19 -6.46
C SER A 127 -2.85 0.94 -7.73
N GLY A 128 -2.08 2.02 -7.58
CA GLY A 128 -1.56 2.80 -8.72
C GLY A 128 -1.67 4.32 -8.57
N GLY A 129 -2.39 4.82 -7.57
CA GLY A 129 -2.53 6.26 -7.34
C GLY A 129 -3.47 6.95 -8.33
N ALA A 130 -3.75 8.24 -8.07
CA ALA A 130 -4.75 9.02 -8.81
C ALA A 130 -4.43 9.14 -10.31
N LEU A 131 -3.14 9.16 -10.68
CA LEU A 131 -2.70 9.21 -12.07
C LEU A 131 -3.11 7.95 -12.85
N ARG A 132 -2.84 6.76 -12.29
CA ARG A 132 -3.24 5.48 -12.93
C ARG A 132 -4.74 5.27 -12.90
N ALA A 133 -5.41 5.77 -11.85
CA ALA A 133 -6.88 5.79 -11.80
C ALA A 133 -7.48 6.59 -12.96
N ALA A 134 -6.99 7.81 -13.19
CA ALA A 134 -7.46 8.69 -14.26
C ALA A 134 -7.12 8.19 -15.68
N ALA A 135 -6.14 7.28 -15.78
CA ALA A 135 -5.71 6.64 -17.02
C ALA A 135 -6.33 5.25 -17.24
N GLY A 136 -7.14 4.73 -16.31
CA GLY A 136 -7.70 3.39 -16.40
C GLY A 136 -6.65 2.27 -16.33
N THR A 137 -5.50 2.52 -15.71
CA THR A 137 -4.36 1.58 -15.69
C THR A 137 -4.07 1.07 -14.29
N LEU A 138 -5.06 0.97 -13.42
CA LEU A 138 -4.87 0.48 -12.05
C LEU A 138 -4.43 -0.98 -12.01
N SER A 139 -3.75 -1.35 -10.93
CA SER A 139 -3.67 -2.74 -10.52
C SER A 139 -4.88 -3.03 -9.64
N ILE A 140 -5.70 -4.02 -10.00
CA ILE A 140 -6.92 -4.39 -9.27
C ILE A 140 -6.80 -5.82 -8.79
N MET A 141 -7.05 -6.05 -7.50
CA MET A 141 -6.96 -7.36 -6.85
C MET A 141 -8.36 -7.82 -6.48
N ALA A 142 -9.02 -8.60 -7.34
CA ALA A 142 -10.43 -8.95 -7.19
C ALA A 142 -10.63 -10.38 -6.65
N GLY A 143 -11.35 -10.52 -5.54
CA GLY A 143 -11.81 -11.78 -4.97
C GLY A 143 -13.33 -11.77 -4.80
N ALA A 144 -14.02 -12.75 -5.40
CA ALA A 144 -15.47 -12.91 -5.31
C ALA A 144 -15.88 -14.34 -5.71
N SER A 145 -17.18 -14.62 -5.78
CA SER A 145 -17.68 -15.84 -6.45
C SER A 145 -17.45 -15.77 -7.96
N ASP A 146 -17.36 -16.93 -8.62
CA ASP A 146 -17.18 -17.01 -10.08
C ASP A 146 -18.28 -16.25 -10.84
N GLU A 147 -19.53 -16.38 -10.39
CA GLU A 147 -20.68 -15.67 -10.98
C GLU A 147 -20.54 -14.13 -10.86
N ALA A 148 -20.07 -13.64 -9.71
CA ALA A 148 -19.85 -12.21 -9.53
C ALA A 148 -18.68 -11.72 -10.39
N LEU A 149 -17.59 -12.47 -10.46
CA LEU A 149 -16.45 -12.16 -11.32
C LEU A 149 -16.84 -12.18 -12.79
N GLU A 150 -17.61 -13.16 -13.25
CA GLU A 150 -18.09 -13.24 -14.63
C GLU A 150 -18.89 -11.99 -15.00
N LYS A 151 -19.81 -11.56 -14.13
CA LYS A 151 -20.62 -10.37 -14.36
C LYS A 151 -19.83 -9.06 -14.28
N GLY A 152 -18.90 -8.94 -13.33
CA GLY A 152 -18.17 -7.70 -13.06
C GLY A 152 -16.85 -7.52 -13.83
N ARG A 153 -16.31 -8.58 -14.44
CA ARG A 153 -14.97 -8.59 -15.05
C ARG A 153 -14.76 -7.47 -16.06
N PHE A 154 -15.74 -7.20 -16.93
CA PHE A 154 -15.57 -6.17 -17.96
C PHE A 154 -15.30 -4.79 -17.33
N LEU A 155 -16.00 -4.44 -16.26
CA LEU A 155 -15.85 -3.15 -15.60
C LEU A 155 -14.56 -3.08 -14.79
N LEU A 156 -14.18 -4.17 -14.14
CA LEU A 156 -12.86 -4.29 -13.51
C LEU A 156 -11.75 -4.10 -14.54
N GLN A 157 -11.87 -4.72 -15.72
CA GLN A 157 -10.90 -4.62 -16.80
C GLN A 157 -10.80 -3.19 -17.34
N GLU A 158 -11.93 -2.51 -17.51
CA GLU A 158 -12.01 -1.11 -17.99
C GLU A 158 -11.23 -0.13 -17.12
N MET A 159 -11.14 -0.40 -15.80
CA MET A 159 -10.45 0.44 -14.83
C MET A 159 -8.99 0.00 -14.58
N SER A 160 -8.55 -1.09 -15.20
CA SER A 160 -7.26 -1.72 -14.93
C SER A 160 -6.36 -1.74 -16.16
N ASP A 161 -5.04 -1.74 -15.91
CA ASP A 161 -4.09 -2.06 -16.98
C ASP A 161 -4.35 -3.48 -17.50
N ALA A 162 -4.15 -3.69 -18.81
CA ALA A 162 -4.47 -4.95 -19.50
C ALA A 162 -3.89 -6.20 -18.80
N ASN A 163 -2.74 -6.07 -18.13
CA ASN A 163 -2.07 -7.17 -17.46
C ASN A 163 -2.12 -7.09 -15.93
N LYS A 164 -2.87 -6.13 -15.36
CA LYS A 164 -2.91 -5.86 -13.91
C LYS A 164 -4.29 -6.01 -13.29
N LEU A 165 -5.19 -6.73 -13.96
CA LEU A 165 -6.37 -7.32 -13.32
C LEU A 165 -6.00 -8.69 -12.74
N TYR A 166 -5.81 -8.72 -11.43
CA TYR A 166 -5.51 -9.94 -10.68
C TYR A 166 -6.80 -10.51 -10.12
N LEU A 167 -7.24 -11.65 -10.64
CA LEU A 167 -8.29 -12.43 -10.01
C LEU A 167 -7.65 -13.31 -8.95
N VAL A 168 -7.94 -13.00 -7.69
CA VAL A 168 -7.28 -13.62 -6.55
C VAL A 168 -8.14 -14.80 -6.08
N PRO A 169 -7.60 -16.03 -6.09
CA PRO A 169 -8.34 -17.20 -5.62
C PRO A 169 -8.62 -17.11 -4.11
N GLY A 170 -9.74 -17.69 -3.68
CA GLY A 170 -10.15 -17.71 -2.26
C GLY A 170 -11.43 -16.93 -1.96
N GLY A 171 -12.05 -16.30 -2.96
CA GLY A 171 -13.33 -15.61 -2.81
C GLY A 171 -13.21 -14.25 -2.10
N ILE A 172 -14.28 -13.86 -1.40
CA ILE A 172 -14.36 -12.56 -0.73
C ILE A 172 -13.32 -12.47 0.40
N GLY A 173 -12.55 -11.37 0.41
CA GLY A 173 -11.43 -11.16 1.32
C GLY A 173 -10.08 -11.54 0.73
N ALA A 174 -10.02 -12.34 -0.34
CA ALA A 174 -8.76 -12.71 -0.97
C ALA A 174 -8.08 -11.50 -1.64
N GLY A 175 -8.87 -10.66 -2.32
CA GLY A 175 -8.39 -9.39 -2.89
C GLY A 175 -7.85 -8.45 -1.81
N SER A 176 -8.59 -8.27 -0.72
CA SER A 176 -8.17 -7.52 0.47
C SER A 176 -6.87 -8.07 1.09
N ASN A 177 -6.72 -9.39 1.23
CA ASN A 177 -5.48 -9.99 1.73
C ASN A 177 -4.29 -9.71 0.80
N MET A 178 -4.46 -9.91 -0.52
CA MET A 178 -3.43 -9.61 -1.52
C MET A 178 -3.00 -8.15 -1.46
N LYS A 179 -3.96 -7.22 -1.36
CA LYS A 179 -3.67 -5.79 -1.20
C LYS A 179 -2.94 -5.49 0.10
N MET A 180 -3.37 -6.08 1.21
CA MET A 180 -2.79 -5.85 2.53
C MET A 180 -1.32 -6.27 2.56
N VAL A 181 -0.97 -7.46 2.04
CA VAL A 181 0.42 -7.92 2.02
C VAL A 181 1.29 -7.09 1.07
N HIS A 182 0.71 -6.59 -0.04
CA HIS A 182 1.37 -5.60 -0.90
C HIS A 182 1.68 -4.29 -0.15
N GLN A 183 0.77 -3.84 0.72
CA GLN A 183 0.97 -2.63 1.51
C GLN A 183 2.01 -2.76 2.63
N VAL A 184 2.44 -3.98 3.02
CA VAL A 184 3.54 -4.18 3.99
C VAL A 184 4.79 -3.46 3.50
N LEU A 185 5.18 -3.74 2.25
CA LEU A 185 6.35 -3.14 1.63
C LEU A 185 6.15 -1.65 1.38
N ALA A 186 4.96 -1.23 0.95
CA ALA A 186 4.66 0.18 0.76
C ALA A 186 4.86 1.00 2.06
N GLY A 187 4.25 0.54 3.16
CA GLY A 187 4.32 1.21 4.46
C GLY A 187 5.74 1.24 5.03
N ILE A 188 6.50 0.15 4.91
CA ILE A 188 7.88 0.09 5.38
C ILE A 188 8.80 0.95 4.49
N HIS A 189 8.71 0.85 3.17
CA HIS A 189 9.62 1.57 2.26
C HIS A 189 9.42 3.09 2.27
N ILE A 190 8.20 3.60 2.50
CA ILE A 190 7.96 5.06 2.65
C ILE A 190 8.72 5.60 3.86
N LEU A 191 8.60 4.93 5.01
CA LEU A 191 9.32 5.31 6.21
C LEU A 191 10.83 5.05 6.07
N GLY A 192 11.23 3.95 5.44
CA GLY A 192 12.62 3.61 5.18
C GLY A 192 13.32 4.65 4.30
N ALA A 193 12.64 5.17 3.28
CA ALA A 193 13.14 6.28 2.48
C ALA A 193 13.33 7.55 3.32
N SER A 194 12.37 7.86 4.20
CA SER A 194 12.45 8.99 5.13
C SER A 194 13.60 8.85 6.12
N GLU A 195 13.78 7.66 6.67
CA GLU A 195 14.86 7.30 7.59
C GLU A 195 16.24 7.42 6.93
N ALA A 196 16.39 6.86 5.73
CA ALA A 196 17.63 6.92 4.96
C ALA A 196 18.02 8.37 4.61
N MET A 197 17.07 9.17 4.11
CA MET A 197 17.35 10.57 3.72
C MET A 197 17.61 11.46 4.93
N GLY A 198 16.89 11.27 6.03
CA GLY A 198 17.16 11.99 7.27
C GLY A 198 18.49 11.59 7.91
N PHE A 199 18.86 10.31 7.83
CA PHE A 199 20.17 9.84 8.28
C PHE A 199 21.30 10.43 7.43
N ALA A 200 21.13 10.46 6.11
CA ALA A 200 22.06 11.11 5.20
C ALA A 200 22.28 12.59 5.53
N ALA A 201 21.19 13.32 5.82
CA ALA A 201 21.25 14.70 6.25
C ALA A 201 22.04 14.88 7.57
N ARG A 202 21.83 13.98 8.55
CA ARG A 202 22.60 13.96 9.82
C ARG A 202 24.08 13.64 9.62
N LEU A 203 24.43 12.87 8.60
CA LEU A 203 25.80 12.58 8.21
C LEU A 203 26.46 13.71 7.42
N GLY A 204 25.72 14.77 7.08
CA GLY A 204 26.25 15.87 6.26
C GLY A 204 26.37 15.50 4.77
N LEU A 205 25.61 14.52 4.29
CA LEU A 205 25.56 14.12 2.89
C LEU A 205 24.56 15.00 2.11
N GLY A 206 24.86 15.31 0.86
CA GLY A 206 23.97 16.09 -0.01
C GLY A 206 22.77 15.25 -0.46
N ALA A 207 21.55 15.76 -0.24
CA ALA A 207 20.31 15.01 -0.49
C ALA A 207 20.18 14.47 -1.92
N VAL A 208 20.44 15.31 -2.94
CA VAL A 208 20.33 14.89 -4.36
C VAL A 208 21.32 13.77 -4.69
N ALA A 209 22.59 13.92 -4.30
CA ALA A 209 23.62 12.93 -4.56
C ALA A 209 23.33 11.60 -3.86
N THR A 210 22.90 11.65 -2.60
CA THR A 210 22.49 10.44 -1.87
C THR A 210 21.30 9.75 -2.53
N ALA A 211 20.31 10.51 -2.97
CA ALA A 211 19.13 9.94 -3.60
C ALA A 211 19.47 9.26 -4.94
N GLU A 212 20.33 9.85 -5.77
CA GLU A 212 20.80 9.20 -7.00
C GLU A 212 21.65 7.95 -6.71
N ALA A 213 22.47 7.96 -5.66
CA ALA A 213 23.20 6.77 -5.24
C ALA A 213 22.27 5.63 -4.76
N ILE A 214 21.20 5.96 -4.03
CA ILE A 214 20.17 4.98 -3.65
C ILE A 214 19.50 4.42 -4.90
N LYS A 215 19.11 5.28 -5.85
CA LYS A 215 18.44 4.84 -7.09
C LYS A 215 19.26 3.86 -7.91
N GLY A 216 20.58 4.09 -7.98
CA GLY A 216 21.51 3.28 -8.75
C GLY A 216 22.00 1.99 -8.06
N SER A 217 21.54 1.66 -6.85
CA SER A 217 22.10 0.58 -6.03
C SER A 217 21.07 -0.47 -5.59
N GLU A 218 21.55 -1.49 -4.87
CA GLU A 218 20.72 -2.54 -4.25
C GLU A 218 19.79 -2.01 -3.13
N ALA A 219 19.98 -0.75 -2.71
CA ALA A 219 19.11 -0.06 -1.77
C ALA A 219 17.80 0.46 -2.40
N TRP A 220 17.68 0.47 -3.74
CA TRP A 220 16.51 1.06 -4.41
C TRP A 220 15.19 0.43 -3.97
N SER A 221 14.20 1.30 -3.77
CA SER A 221 12.78 0.97 -3.68
C SER A 221 11.95 1.97 -4.48
N TRP A 222 10.82 1.51 -5.02
CA TRP A 222 9.90 2.36 -5.77
C TRP A 222 9.38 3.52 -4.93
N MET A 223 9.12 3.30 -3.64
CA MET A 223 8.62 4.35 -2.74
C MET A 223 9.65 5.45 -2.50
N HIS A 224 10.93 5.12 -2.40
CA HIS A 224 11.96 6.15 -2.30
C HIS A 224 11.94 7.06 -3.54
N GLU A 225 11.99 6.47 -4.74
CA GLU A 225 11.99 7.24 -5.98
C GLU A 225 10.70 8.07 -6.14
N ASN A 226 9.54 7.50 -5.80
CA ASN A 226 8.27 8.18 -5.93
C ASN A 226 8.10 9.35 -4.94
N ARG A 227 8.66 9.24 -3.73
CA ARG A 227 8.54 10.25 -2.67
C ARG A 227 9.66 11.29 -2.70
N LEU A 228 10.79 10.97 -3.31
CA LEU A 228 12.00 11.79 -3.28
C LEU A 228 11.72 13.24 -3.61
N GLN A 229 11.11 13.54 -4.77
CA GLN A 229 10.91 14.92 -5.20
C GLN A 229 10.11 15.72 -4.16
N ARG A 230 9.08 15.11 -3.54
CA ARG A 230 8.28 15.75 -2.49
C ARG A 230 9.06 15.96 -1.19
N MET A 231 9.98 15.05 -0.85
CA MET A 231 10.93 15.26 0.26
C MET A 231 11.89 16.43 0.00
N LEU A 232 12.28 16.67 -1.26
CA LEU A 232 13.19 17.75 -1.63
C LEU A 232 12.48 19.11 -1.71
N ASP A 233 11.26 19.13 -2.25
CA ASP A 233 10.47 20.35 -2.45
C ASP A 233 9.85 20.87 -1.15
N GLU A 234 9.53 19.96 -0.22
CA GLU A 234 8.84 20.25 1.05
C GLU A 234 7.45 20.89 0.89
N ASP A 235 6.80 20.72 -0.26
CA ASP A 235 5.38 20.98 -0.42
C ASP A 235 4.59 19.83 0.23
N TRP A 236 4.36 19.95 1.53
CA TRP A 236 3.70 18.94 2.35
C TRP A 236 2.19 18.83 2.09
N ASN A 237 1.64 19.57 1.13
CA ASN A 237 0.29 19.33 0.66
C ASN A 237 0.21 17.91 0.07
N PRO A 238 -0.77 17.05 0.45
CA PRO A 238 -0.83 15.68 -0.03
C PRO A 238 -1.08 15.63 -1.54
N GLY A 239 0.01 15.65 -2.32
CA GLY A 239 0.00 15.58 -3.78
C GLY A 239 -0.27 14.17 -4.28
N ALA A 240 0.06 13.15 -3.48
CA ALA A 240 -0.19 11.74 -3.81
C ALA A 240 -0.93 10.98 -2.70
N SER A 241 -0.47 11.08 -1.44
CA SER A 241 -1.04 10.31 -0.33
C SER A 241 -0.77 11.03 0.99
N ALA A 242 -1.83 11.28 1.76
CA ALA A 242 -1.67 11.80 3.11
C ALA A 242 -1.08 10.74 4.04
N LEU A 243 -0.33 11.17 5.06
CA LEU A 243 0.23 10.31 6.10
C LEU A 243 -0.82 9.37 6.71
N THR A 244 -2.00 9.90 7.00
CA THR A 244 -3.13 9.14 7.56
C THR A 244 -3.63 8.00 6.67
N ILE A 245 -3.44 8.08 5.35
CA ILE A 245 -3.79 6.98 4.44
C ILE A 245 -2.82 5.81 4.62
N ILE A 246 -1.51 6.10 4.67
CA ILE A 246 -0.49 5.07 4.91
C ILE A 246 -0.63 4.49 6.31
N LEU A 247 -0.83 5.33 7.32
CA LEU A 247 -1.06 4.87 8.69
C LEU A 247 -2.28 3.93 8.78
N LYS A 248 -3.38 4.26 8.09
CA LYS A 248 -4.56 3.40 8.02
C LYS A 248 -4.23 2.03 7.39
N ASP A 249 -3.49 2.00 6.29
CA ASP A 249 -3.09 0.74 5.65
C ASP A 249 -2.16 -0.11 6.54
N VAL A 250 -1.18 0.52 7.19
CA VAL A 250 -0.30 -0.18 8.16
C VAL A 250 -1.09 -0.66 9.38
N GLY A 251 -2.08 0.10 9.85
CA GLY A 251 -2.99 -0.35 10.92
C GLY A 251 -3.83 -1.57 10.53
N ILE A 252 -4.24 -1.70 9.26
CA ILE A 252 -4.91 -2.91 8.74
C ILE A 252 -3.95 -4.11 8.80
N ILE A 253 -2.69 -3.92 8.39
CA ILE A 253 -1.66 -4.96 8.41
C ILE A 253 -1.44 -5.46 9.84
N THR A 254 -1.13 -4.57 10.78
CA THR A 254 -0.76 -4.96 12.14
C THR A 254 -1.96 -5.52 12.91
N THR A 255 -3.17 -5.03 12.63
CA THR A 255 -4.41 -5.58 13.23
C THR A 255 -4.70 -6.98 12.73
N SER A 256 -4.62 -7.21 11.41
CA SER A 256 -4.83 -8.54 10.83
C SER A 256 -3.75 -9.51 11.30
N ALA A 257 -2.49 -9.08 11.34
CA ALA A 257 -1.39 -9.88 11.85
C ALA A 257 -1.60 -10.30 13.31
N ARG A 258 -2.04 -9.37 14.19
CA ARG A 258 -2.40 -9.68 15.58
C ARG A 258 -3.56 -10.67 15.67
N GLN A 259 -4.61 -10.49 14.89
CA GLN A 259 -5.76 -11.41 14.85
C GLN A 259 -5.34 -12.82 14.43
N SER A 260 -4.35 -12.92 13.54
CA SER A 260 -3.76 -14.18 13.08
C SER A 260 -2.57 -14.68 13.91
N GLN A 261 -2.17 -13.98 14.96
CA GLN A 261 -0.99 -14.31 15.78
C GLN A 261 0.31 -14.41 14.94
N PHE A 262 0.42 -13.62 13.87
CA PHE A 262 1.61 -13.54 13.02
C PHE A 262 2.44 -12.29 13.37
N PRO A 263 3.77 -12.40 13.54
CA PRO A 263 4.61 -11.25 13.89
C PRO A 263 4.92 -10.37 12.67
N THR A 264 4.75 -9.05 12.82
CA THR A 264 5.11 -8.04 11.81
C THR A 264 5.96 -6.92 12.43
N PRO A 265 7.19 -7.20 12.88
CA PRO A 265 8.02 -6.26 13.63
C PRO A 265 8.33 -4.95 12.89
N LEU A 266 8.62 -4.99 11.58
CA LEU A 266 8.90 -3.77 10.82
C LEU A 266 7.61 -2.97 10.59
N SER A 267 6.52 -3.62 10.21
CA SER A 267 5.22 -2.94 10.05
C SER A 267 4.72 -2.34 11.37
N SER A 268 4.89 -3.05 12.48
CA SER A 268 4.53 -2.56 13.83
C SER A 268 5.38 -1.36 14.23
N THR A 269 6.67 -1.38 13.91
CA THR A 269 7.56 -0.23 14.13
C THR A 269 7.12 0.96 13.27
N ALA A 270 6.84 0.73 12.00
CA ALA A 270 6.36 1.77 11.09
C ALA A 270 5.06 2.40 11.60
N GLU A 271 4.09 1.59 12.04
CA GLU A 271 2.84 2.06 12.62
C GLU A 271 3.07 3.03 13.79
N GLN A 272 3.97 2.68 14.72
CA GLN A 272 4.25 3.53 15.88
C GLN A 272 4.91 4.86 15.50
N VAL A 273 5.79 4.85 14.50
CA VAL A 273 6.42 6.08 14.00
C VAL A 273 5.42 6.96 13.24
N TYR A 274 4.51 6.36 12.46
CA TYR A 274 3.42 7.10 11.83
C TYR A 274 2.43 7.68 12.85
N LEU A 275 2.12 6.95 13.93
CA LEU A 275 1.27 7.43 15.01
C LEU A 275 1.91 8.63 15.74
N SER A 276 3.22 8.58 16.03
CA SER A 276 3.91 9.66 16.73
C SER A 276 3.91 10.97 15.92
N ALA A 277 3.92 10.88 14.59
CA ALA A 277 3.84 12.02 13.69
C ALA A 277 2.47 12.73 13.72
N LEU A 278 1.39 12.05 14.13
CA LEU A 278 0.09 12.69 14.28
C LEU A 278 0.11 13.77 15.38
N LEU A 279 0.86 13.54 16.46
CA LEU A 279 1.03 14.52 17.55
C LEU A 279 1.75 15.80 17.09
N GLN A 280 2.47 15.72 15.97
CA GLN A 280 3.17 16.84 15.35
C GLN A 280 2.33 17.55 14.27
N GLY A 281 1.08 17.11 14.07
CA GLY A 281 0.16 17.69 13.09
C GLY A 281 0.38 17.22 11.64
N TYR A 282 1.16 16.16 11.42
CA TYR A 282 1.51 15.70 10.06
C TYR A 282 0.43 14.85 9.39
N GLY A 283 -0.68 14.55 10.07
CA GLY A 283 -1.68 13.58 9.61
C GLY A 283 -2.29 13.87 8.23
N ALA A 284 -2.53 15.15 7.94
CA ALA A 284 -3.07 15.59 6.65
C ALA A 284 -1.99 15.90 5.60
N MET A 285 -0.71 15.89 5.99
CA MET A 285 0.41 16.19 5.10
C MET A 285 0.74 14.99 4.22
N ASP A 286 1.44 15.21 3.10
CA ASP A 286 2.02 14.14 2.30
C ASP A 286 2.90 13.24 3.17
N ASP A 287 2.80 11.93 2.97
CA ASP A 287 3.56 10.93 3.74
C ASP A 287 5.10 11.06 3.60
N SER A 288 5.60 11.78 2.59
CA SER A 288 7.01 12.16 2.45
C SER A 288 7.51 13.10 3.56
N SER A 289 6.61 13.82 4.24
CA SER A 289 6.93 14.68 5.38
C SER A 289 7.55 13.93 6.56
N MET A 290 7.46 12.59 6.57
CA MET A 290 8.05 11.73 7.59
C MET A 290 9.58 11.82 7.68
N VAL A 291 10.27 12.35 6.66
CA VAL A 291 11.70 12.69 6.74
C VAL A 291 12.00 13.61 7.95
N ARG A 292 11.02 14.44 8.35
CA ARG A 292 11.11 15.35 9.49
C ARG A 292 11.20 14.66 10.84
N GLN A 293 10.87 13.38 10.95
CA GLN A 293 11.13 12.57 12.15
C GLN A 293 12.62 12.33 12.39
N TYR A 294 13.42 12.41 11.34
CA TYR A 294 14.85 12.07 11.35
C TYR A 294 15.72 13.32 11.23
N PHE A 295 15.24 14.32 10.50
CA PHE A 295 15.92 15.60 10.32
C PHE A 295 14.90 16.75 10.21
N GLY A 296 14.89 17.65 11.21
CA GLY A 296 13.81 18.65 11.35
C GLY A 296 13.92 19.88 10.44
N GLU A 297 15.09 20.10 9.84
CA GLU A 297 15.33 21.17 8.87
C GLU A 297 15.24 20.64 7.43
N PRO A 298 15.16 21.51 6.42
CA PRO A 298 15.16 21.06 5.04
C PRO A 298 16.43 20.30 4.67
N ILE A 299 16.28 19.04 4.21
CA ILE A 299 17.42 18.19 3.84
C ILE A 299 18.24 18.78 2.68
N MET A 300 17.63 19.64 1.86
CA MET A 300 18.29 20.39 0.79
C MET A 300 19.25 21.47 1.28
N LYS A 301 19.16 21.89 2.56
CA LYS A 301 20.08 22.88 3.15
C LYS A 301 21.38 22.26 3.65
N VAL A 302 21.48 20.94 3.71
CA VAL A 302 22.70 20.24 4.13
C VAL A 302 23.78 20.45 3.08
N SER A 303 24.84 21.15 3.45
CA SER A 303 26.02 21.31 2.60
C SER A 303 26.85 20.03 2.66
N ALA A 304 27.05 19.37 1.51
CA ALA A 304 27.81 18.13 1.44
C ALA A 304 29.25 18.34 1.92
N GLN A 305 29.62 17.66 3.01
CA GLN A 305 30.96 17.79 3.61
C GLN A 305 31.91 16.66 3.19
N SER A 306 31.37 15.49 2.82
CA SER A 306 32.11 14.28 2.46
C SER A 306 31.17 13.21 1.93
N GLU A 307 31.67 12.25 1.15
CA GLU A 307 30.93 11.04 0.73
C GLU A 307 31.28 9.79 1.57
N LYS A 308 32.20 9.93 2.53
CA LYS A 308 32.80 8.82 3.29
C LYS A 308 31.78 7.92 3.98
N ASP A 309 30.64 8.47 4.38
CA ASP A 309 29.61 7.76 5.14
C ASP A 309 28.39 7.36 4.28
N LEU A 310 28.43 7.59 2.95
CA LEU A 310 27.33 7.23 2.04
C LEU A 310 26.98 5.74 2.11
N GLN A 311 27.99 4.87 2.23
CA GLN A 311 27.77 3.43 2.31
C GLN A 311 26.91 3.04 3.52
N LEU A 312 26.94 3.78 4.63
CA LEU A 312 26.10 3.48 5.79
C LEU A 312 24.61 3.70 5.50
N VAL A 313 24.30 4.70 4.66
CA VAL A 313 22.92 4.96 4.23
C VAL A 313 22.43 3.86 3.28
N LEU A 314 23.31 3.44 2.35
CA LEU A 314 23.01 2.34 1.43
C LEU A 314 22.80 1.02 2.18
N ASP A 315 23.71 0.67 3.09
CA ASP A 315 23.62 -0.53 3.93
C ASP A 315 22.33 -0.54 4.77
N LEU A 316 22.01 0.59 5.42
CA LEU A 316 20.78 0.75 6.20
C LEU A 316 19.54 0.42 5.36
N MET A 317 19.44 1.02 4.18
CA MET A 317 18.24 0.91 3.35
C MET A 317 18.16 -0.44 2.64
N GLU A 318 19.26 -0.94 2.09
CA GLU A 318 19.35 -2.26 1.45
C GLU A 318 18.92 -3.36 2.43
N ILE A 319 19.51 -3.41 3.62
CA ILE A 319 19.27 -4.50 4.56
C ILE A 319 17.88 -4.38 5.21
N THR A 320 17.39 -3.15 5.43
CA THR A 320 16.01 -2.94 5.87
C THR A 320 15.01 -3.44 4.82
N ASN A 321 15.26 -3.19 3.52
CA ASN A 321 14.42 -3.68 2.43
C ASN A 321 14.45 -5.21 2.32
N LEU A 322 15.60 -5.85 2.60
CA LEU A 322 15.71 -7.32 2.67
C LEU A 322 14.79 -7.90 3.75
N VAL A 323 14.85 -7.34 4.96
CA VAL A 323 14.00 -7.82 6.08
C VAL A 323 12.52 -7.51 5.81
N ALA A 324 12.22 -6.37 5.19
CA ALA A 324 10.86 -6.02 4.76
C ALA A 324 10.30 -7.03 3.74
N ALA A 325 11.11 -7.45 2.76
CA ALA A 325 10.75 -8.50 1.81
C ALA A 325 10.44 -9.82 2.52
N ALA A 326 11.29 -10.23 3.46
CA ALA A 326 11.07 -11.43 4.27
C ALA A 326 9.78 -11.38 5.08
N GLU A 327 9.49 -10.26 5.77
CA GLU A 327 8.25 -10.07 6.52
C GLU A 327 7.01 -10.16 5.62
N ALA A 328 7.03 -9.46 4.47
CA ALA A 328 5.92 -9.46 3.54
C ALA A 328 5.65 -10.83 2.92
N ILE A 329 6.71 -11.55 2.50
CA ILE A 329 6.60 -12.88 1.88
C ILE A 329 6.14 -13.92 2.89
N ALA A 330 6.70 -13.90 4.10
CA ALA A 330 6.28 -14.81 5.15
C ALA A 330 4.81 -14.57 5.55
N PHE A 331 4.37 -13.31 5.61
CA PHE A 331 2.97 -13.01 5.92
C PHE A 331 2.03 -13.41 4.78
N ALA A 332 2.42 -13.18 3.52
CA ALA A 332 1.68 -13.64 2.34
C ALA A 332 1.54 -15.17 2.32
N ARG A 333 2.63 -15.90 2.63
CA ARG A 333 2.61 -17.37 2.76
C ARG A 333 1.66 -17.83 3.87
N TYR A 334 1.75 -17.19 5.04
CA TYR A 334 0.88 -17.49 6.18
C TYR A 334 -0.61 -17.33 5.83
N LEU A 335 -0.95 -16.25 5.11
CA LEU A 335 -2.32 -15.97 4.64
C LEU A 335 -2.73 -16.78 3.42
N LYS A 336 -1.87 -17.68 2.92
CA LYS A 336 -2.10 -18.52 1.73
C LYS A 336 -2.39 -17.71 0.47
N VAL A 337 -1.81 -16.53 0.36
CA VAL A 337 -1.84 -15.72 -0.86
C VAL A 337 -1.02 -16.44 -1.93
N ASP A 338 -1.47 -16.41 -3.19
CA ASP A 338 -0.69 -16.93 -4.31
C ASP A 338 0.62 -16.13 -4.44
N LEU A 339 1.74 -16.75 -4.05
CA LEU A 339 3.04 -16.08 -3.99
C LEU A 339 3.56 -15.68 -5.37
N LYS A 340 3.18 -16.38 -6.44
CA LYS A 340 3.61 -16.03 -7.80
C LYS A 340 2.86 -14.80 -8.28
N GLN A 341 1.54 -14.75 -8.07
CA GLN A 341 0.72 -13.58 -8.38
C GLN A 341 1.14 -12.38 -7.52
N PHE A 342 1.41 -12.60 -6.24
CA PHE A 342 1.95 -11.59 -5.30
C PHE A 342 3.28 -11.02 -5.80
N PHE A 343 4.24 -11.88 -6.17
CA PHE A 343 5.54 -11.43 -6.69
C PHE A 343 5.39 -10.54 -7.93
N THR A 344 4.57 -10.95 -8.90
CA THR A 344 4.29 -10.16 -10.11
C THR A 344 3.65 -8.82 -9.78
N LEU A 345 2.63 -8.81 -8.91
CA LEU A 345 1.97 -7.57 -8.48
C LEU A 345 2.94 -6.61 -7.82
N VAL A 346 3.71 -7.08 -6.84
CA VAL A 346 4.59 -6.25 -6.02
C VAL A 346 5.73 -5.66 -6.85
N SER A 347 6.34 -6.47 -7.74
CA SER A 347 7.49 -6.07 -8.56
C SER A 347 7.17 -4.90 -9.50
N ASP A 348 5.91 -4.76 -9.91
CA ASP A 348 5.46 -3.71 -10.83
C ASP A 348 4.60 -2.62 -10.15
N ALA A 349 4.71 -2.50 -8.83
CA ALA A 349 3.89 -1.60 -8.03
C ALA A 349 4.64 -1.00 -6.84
N ALA A 350 3.86 -0.36 -5.96
CA ALA A 350 4.30 0.37 -4.78
C ALA A 350 5.19 -0.41 -3.79
N GLY A 351 5.23 -1.75 -3.86
CA GLY A 351 6.04 -2.57 -2.98
C GLY A 351 7.41 -2.93 -3.55
N ALA A 352 7.70 -2.58 -4.80
CA ALA A 352 8.93 -2.99 -5.47
C ALA A 352 10.19 -2.43 -4.78
N SER A 353 11.19 -3.29 -4.63
CA SER A 353 12.57 -2.96 -4.25
C SER A 353 13.52 -3.94 -4.91
N ARG A 354 14.82 -3.59 -5.01
CA ARG A 354 15.82 -4.51 -5.55
C ARG A 354 15.84 -5.80 -4.76
N GLN A 355 15.84 -5.69 -3.43
CA GLN A 355 15.80 -6.83 -2.51
C GLN A 355 14.56 -7.71 -2.69
N PHE A 356 13.37 -7.13 -2.90
CA PHE A 356 12.19 -7.94 -3.15
C PHE A 356 12.29 -8.69 -4.50
N MET A 357 12.72 -8.01 -5.56
CA MET A 357 12.81 -8.62 -6.90
C MET A 357 13.89 -9.69 -7.02
N THR A 358 14.98 -9.57 -6.25
CA THR A 358 16.07 -10.54 -6.25
C THR A 358 15.91 -11.55 -5.11
N LYS A 359 16.10 -11.12 -3.86
CA LYS A 359 16.06 -11.97 -2.67
C LYS A 359 14.66 -12.46 -2.33
N GLY A 360 13.63 -11.67 -2.62
CA GLY A 360 12.25 -12.12 -2.44
C GLY A 360 11.88 -13.30 -3.35
N LEU A 361 12.42 -13.36 -4.57
CA LEU A 361 12.22 -14.52 -5.45
C LEU A 361 12.89 -15.77 -4.87
N GLU A 362 14.14 -15.65 -4.41
CA GLU A 362 14.86 -16.73 -3.70
C GLU A 362 14.05 -17.25 -2.50
N MET A 363 13.44 -16.34 -1.71
CA MET A 363 12.59 -16.68 -0.55
C MET A 363 11.30 -17.40 -0.94
N ILE A 364 10.69 -17.04 -2.07
CA ILE A 364 9.45 -17.68 -2.57
C ILE A 364 9.76 -19.07 -3.12
N GLU A 365 10.84 -19.22 -3.87
CA GLU A 365 11.23 -20.48 -4.50
C GLU A 365 11.95 -21.43 -3.55
N GLY A 366 12.31 -20.98 -2.35
CA GLY A 366 13.10 -21.75 -1.39
C GLY A 366 14.55 -21.97 -1.83
N GLN A 367 15.02 -21.21 -2.83
CA GLN A 367 16.38 -21.26 -3.37
C GLN A 367 17.30 -20.36 -2.56
N ILE A 368 17.42 -20.69 -1.28
CA ILE A 368 18.11 -19.83 -0.32
C ILE A 368 19.62 -20.09 -0.41
N GLY A 369 20.26 -19.38 -1.35
CA GLY A 369 21.70 -19.40 -1.61
C GLY A 369 22.17 -18.02 -2.07
N GLY A 370 23.43 -17.68 -1.80
CA GLY A 370 23.95 -16.35 -2.15
C GLY A 370 25.39 -16.16 -1.66
N SER A 371 26.06 -15.13 -2.20
CA SER A 371 27.44 -14.79 -1.83
C SER A 371 27.52 -14.07 -0.47
N GLU A 372 26.51 -13.28 -0.10
CA GLU A 372 26.45 -12.61 1.19
C GLU A 372 25.65 -13.43 2.22
N THR A 373 26.24 -13.59 3.41
CA THR A 373 25.61 -14.29 4.54
C THR A 373 24.82 -13.33 5.44
N LEU A 374 23.92 -13.88 6.25
CA LEU A 374 23.21 -13.10 7.27
C LEU A 374 24.14 -12.43 8.28
N ASP A 375 25.24 -13.07 8.67
CA ASP A 375 26.24 -12.48 9.56
C ASP A 375 26.92 -11.25 8.93
N ALA A 376 27.22 -11.30 7.63
CA ALA A 376 27.81 -10.17 6.90
C ALA A 376 26.83 -8.99 6.80
N ALA A 377 25.58 -9.25 6.42
CA ALA A 377 24.53 -8.23 6.39
C ALA A 377 24.30 -7.63 7.80
N THR A 378 24.21 -8.47 8.83
CA THR A 378 24.06 -8.02 10.22
C THR A 378 25.16 -7.05 10.63
N ALA A 379 26.42 -7.36 10.32
CA ALA A 379 27.56 -6.52 10.67
C ALA A 379 27.57 -5.16 9.94
N ARG A 380 27.08 -5.11 8.69
CA ARG A 380 26.91 -3.84 7.95
C ARG A 380 25.83 -2.97 8.58
N LEU A 381 24.65 -3.54 8.82
CA LEU A 381 23.55 -2.81 9.44
C LEU A 381 23.88 -2.33 10.86
N GLU A 382 24.59 -3.15 11.64
CA GLU A 382 25.04 -2.78 13.00
C GLU A 382 25.90 -1.51 12.99
N LYS A 383 26.82 -1.36 12.03
CA LYS A 383 27.63 -0.14 11.88
C LYS A 383 26.78 1.09 11.57
N ALA A 384 25.82 0.97 10.66
CA ALA A 384 24.91 2.07 10.31
C ALA A 384 24.05 2.48 11.51
N VAL A 385 23.46 1.49 12.21
CA VAL A 385 22.66 1.69 13.42
C VAL A 385 23.48 2.34 14.53
N GLN A 386 24.72 1.88 14.76
CA GLN A 386 25.61 2.47 15.75
C GLN A 386 25.94 3.92 15.41
N LYS A 387 26.28 4.21 14.15
CA LYS A 387 26.53 5.59 13.71
C LYS A 387 25.29 6.49 13.88
N GLY A 388 24.10 5.97 13.61
CA GLY A 388 22.84 6.66 13.87
C GLY A 388 22.68 7.03 15.36
N ARG A 389 23.00 6.11 16.26
CA ARG A 389 23.01 6.36 17.72
C ARG A 389 24.00 7.45 18.11
N ASP A 390 25.22 7.40 17.57
CA ASP A 390 26.26 8.40 17.83
C ASP A 390 25.84 9.81 17.39
N LEU A 391 24.95 9.93 16.41
CA LEU A 391 24.40 11.18 15.88
C LEU A 391 23.04 11.57 16.46
N HIS A 392 22.52 10.81 17.43
CA HIS A 392 21.15 10.97 17.94
C HIS A 392 20.09 10.98 16.82
N CYS A 393 20.28 10.13 15.82
CA CYS A 393 19.34 9.87 14.74
C CYS A 393 18.65 8.53 15.03
N PRO A 394 17.33 8.52 15.35
CA PRO A 394 16.64 7.30 15.74
C PRO A 394 16.32 6.45 14.51
N LEU A 395 17.21 5.53 14.13
CA LEU A 395 16.99 4.60 13.00
C LEU A 395 16.01 3.49 13.40
N ASN A 396 14.73 3.80 13.52
CA ASN A 396 13.67 2.92 14.01
C ASN A 396 13.57 1.63 13.19
N LEU A 397 13.45 1.74 11.86
CA LEU A 397 13.35 0.54 11.01
C LEU A 397 14.67 -0.23 10.98
N GLY A 398 15.81 0.46 10.92
CA GLY A 398 17.13 -0.16 11.02
C GLY A 398 17.32 -0.97 12.31
N ASN A 399 16.89 -0.45 13.48
CA ASN A 399 16.96 -1.19 14.74
C ASN A 399 16.01 -2.41 14.74
N SER A 400 14.81 -2.28 14.18
CA SER A 400 13.86 -3.40 14.08
C SER A 400 14.34 -4.49 13.12
N ALA A 401 14.89 -4.11 11.97
CA ALA A 401 15.53 -5.03 11.03
C ALA A 401 16.71 -5.76 11.68
N LEU A 402 17.58 -5.03 12.40
CA LEU A 402 18.71 -5.61 13.13
C LEU A 402 18.25 -6.61 14.20
N SER A 403 17.14 -6.34 14.88
CA SER A 403 16.55 -7.26 15.86
C SER A 403 16.10 -8.57 15.22
N VAL A 404 15.49 -8.51 14.03
CA VAL A 404 15.11 -9.71 13.25
C VAL A 404 16.35 -10.50 12.81
N LEU A 405 17.40 -9.82 12.35
CA LEU A 405 18.65 -10.48 11.96
C LEU A 405 19.34 -11.18 13.15
N TYR A 406 19.31 -10.59 14.35
CA TYR A 406 19.79 -11.26 15.55
C TYR A 406 18.96 -12.48 15.93
N LEU A 407 17.64 -12.46 15.70
CA LEU A 407 16.81 -13.66 15.87
C LEU A 407 17.20 -14.75 14.87
N ALA A 408 17.44 -14.39 13.60
CA ALA A 408 17.92 -15.33 12.59
C ALA A 408 19.26 -15.97 13.00
N LYS A 409 20.21 -15.15 13.47
CA LYS A 409 21.51 -15.59 13.98
C LYS A 409 21.36 -16.51 15.20
N LYS A 410 20.51 -16.16 16.15
CA LYS A 410 20.20 -16.99 17.33
C LYS A 410 19.64 -18.36 16.93
N SER A 411 18.89 -18.42 15.83
CA SER A 411 18.33 -19.64 15.25
C SER A 411 19.33 -20.42 14.38
N GLY A 412 20.62 -20.04 14.36
CA GLY A 412 21.67 -20.74 13.62
C GLY A 412 21.76 -20.40 12.13
N LEU A 413 21.04 -19.38 11.66
CA LEU A 413 20.98 -19.03 10.23
C LEU A 413 22.14 -18.11 9.79
N GLY A 414 23.01 -17.66 10.70
CA GLY A 414 24.01 -16.60 10.44
C GLY A 414 24.93 -16.86 9.25
N ALA A 415 25.36 -18.11 9.05
CA ALA A 415 26.22 -18.51 7.94
C ALA A 415 25.47 -18.79 6.62
N GLU A 416 24.13 -18.84 6.66
CA GLU A 416 23.34 -19.01 5.45
C GLU A 416 23.25 -17.71 4.63
N GLY A 417 22.84 -17.83 3.37
CA GLY A 417 22.63 -16.69 2.49
C GLY A 417 21.60 -15.71 3.04
N SER A 418 21.72 -14.43 2.71
CA SER A 418 20.88 -13.37 3.28
C SER A 418 19.37 -13.55 3.09
N ALA A 419 18.92 -14.25 2.04
CA ALA A 419 17.51 -14.62 1.84
C ALA A 419 16.96 -15.55 2.95
N SER A 420 17.82 -16.22 3.73
CA SER A 420 17.42 -17.06 4.87
C SER A 420 16.69 -16.31 5.97
N VAL A 421 16.74 -14.98 6.00
CA VAL A 421 16.01 -14.18 7.00
C VAL A 421 14.52 -14.50 7.02
N VAL A 422 13.92 -14.91 5.89
CA VAL A 422 12.51 -15.33 5.81
C VAL A 422 12.18 -16.48 6.76
N LYS A 423 13.13 -17.39 7.03
CA LYS A 423 12.94 -18.52 7.95
C LYS A 423 12.74 -18.08 9.40
N THR A 424 13.11 -16.84 9.75
CA THR A 424 12.89 -16.27 11.08
C THR A 424 11.41 -16.12 11.41
N PHE A 425 10.55 -16.02 10.38
CA PHE A 425 9.11 -15.86 10.52
C PHE A 425 8.35 -17.20 10.53
N GLY A 426 9.06 -18.32 10.56
CA GLY A 426 8.50 -19.66 10.43
C GLY A 426 8.62 -20.21 9.00
N ASN A 427 8.41 -21.53 8.87
CA ASN A 427 8.43 -22.24 7.59
C ASN A 427 7.06 -22.20 6.92
#